data_AF-A0A838KDM1-F1
#
_entry.id   AF-A0A838KDM1-F1
#
_cell.length_a   1.000
_cell.length_b   1.000
_cell.length_c   1.000
_cell.angle_alpha   90.00
_cell.angle_beta   90.00
_cell.angle_gamma   90.00
#
_symmetry.space_group_name_H-M   'P 1'
#
loop_
_entity.id
_entity.type
_entity.pdbx_description
1 polymer ?
#
loop_
_entity_poly.entity_id
_entity_poly.type
_entity_poly.pdbx_seq_one_letter_code
_entity_poly.pdbx_strand_id
1 'polypeptide(L)'
;MTKPGVRSFIFLAAVFIVAMMINQHDFAEFLPNSLATQIGHNRESLGFVLLMVPTIQWFRPWAARQRYEVVIVGVYGLAMVLFGWWMLHHSGWSTDFTTYSESFFAAGVLAWYVQPRRPLRWGPWMSLVMFVLVVVFFNTDLVLDQAEDLVMIMLGPVAFDVFDRRILDRSAPDRPGLRLGWCVSLVVAWFVFWRLAAIVRPDLAGSIDYGIDYAYRAAEAYWGILLVHIYFSYWLGRSWLDRKPNAADPALASPPNGQESAQTATA
;
A
#
# COMPACT_ATOMS: atom_id res chain seq x y z
N MET A 1 12.32 20.50 0.38
CA MET A 1 12.12 19.03 0.29
C MET A 1 13.08 18.43 1.31
N THR A 2 12.63 17.63 2.27
CA THR A 2 13.59 17.01 3.20
C THR A 2 14.41 16.00 2.43
N LYS A 3 15.74 16.13 2.45
CA LYS A 3 16.61 15.15 1.81
C LYS A 3 16.26 13.75 2.34
N PRO A 4 16.11 12.74 1.48
CA PRO A 4 15.96 11.37 1.93
C PRO A 4 17.08 11.02 2.91
N GLY A 5 16.70 10.51 4.08
CA GLY A 5 17.67 10.07 5.08
C GLY A 5 18.39 8.82 4.59
N VAL A 6 19.62 8.60 5.06
CA VAL A 6 20.40 7.38 4.73
C VAL A 6 19.59 6.11 5.00
N ARG A 7 18.80 6.07 6.07
CA ARG A 7 17.90 4.94 6.39
C ARG A 7 16.89 4.64 5.26
N SER A 8 16.28 5.66 4.66
CA SER A 8 15.32 5.48 3.56
C SER A 8 16.00 4.85 2.34
N PHE A 9 17.19 5.32 1.99
CA PHE A 9 17.96 4.76 0.89
C PHE A 9 18.35 3.32 1.14
N ILE A 10 18.85 3.00 2.34
CA ILE A 10 19.25 1.63 2.68
C ILE A 10 18.05 0.68 2.54
N PHE A 11 16.88 1.05 3.06
CA PHE A 11 15.69 0.21 2.97
C PHE A 11 15.25 -0.01 1.52
N LEU A 12 15.08 1.07 0.76
CA LEU A 12 14.61 0.96 -0.62
C LEU A 12 15.64 0.27 -1.52
N ALA A 13 16.93 0.49 -1.29
CA ALA A 13 17.99 -0.25 -1.99
C ALA A 13 17.95 -1.74 -1.63
N ALA A 14 17.74 -2.10 -0.36
CA ALA A 14 17.58 -3.50 0.04
C ALA A 14 16.35 -4.16 -0.61
N VAL A 15 15.19 -3.49 -0.58
CA VAL A 15 13.97 -3.98 -1.25
C VAL A 15 14.20 -4.13 -2.76
N PHE A 16 14.85 -3.16 -3.39
CA PHE A 16 15.18 -3.21 -4.82
C PHE A 16 16.15 -4.36 -5.15
N ILE A 17 17.19 -4.58 -4.34
CA ILE A 17 18.12 -5.70 -4.52
C ILE A 17 17.38 -7.03 -4.40
N VAL A 18 16.52 -7.20 -3.38
CA VAL A 18 15.72 -8.43 -3.23
C VAL A 18 14.80 -8.62 -4.43
N ALA A 19 14.14 -7.57 -4.92
CA ALA A 19 13.33 -7.64 -6.14
C ALA A 19 14.17 -8.06 -7.38
N MET A 20 15.38 -7.53 -7.53
CA MET A 20 16.28 -7.94 -8.63
C MET A 20 16.71 -9.40 -8.52
N MET A 21 17.07 -9.86 -7.32
CA MET A 21 17.44 -11.26 -7.07
C MET A 21 16.27 -12.21 -7.35
N ILE A 22 15.03 -11.80 -7.04
CA ILE A 22 13.83 -12.59 -7.40
C ILE A 22 13.71 -12.70 -8.93
N ASN A 23 13.84 -11.59 -9.65
CA ASN A 23 13.71 -11.58 -11.12
C ASN A 23 14.84 -12.33 -11.84
N GLN A 24 16.01 -12.46 -11.20
CA GLN A 24 17.14 -13.22 -11.73
C GLN A 24 17.08 -14.72 -11.39
N HIS A 25 16.10 -15.14 -10.57
CA HIS A 25 15.95 -16.50 -10.05
C HIS A 25 17.13 -16.99 -9.18
N ASP A 26 17.99 -16.07 -8.70
CA ASP A 26 19.20 -16.36 -7.93
C ASP A 26 18.91 -17.06 -6.58
N PHE A 27 17.71 -16.87 -6.02
CA PHE A 27 17.35 -17.48 -4.74
C PHE A 27 17.36 -19.01 -4.76
N ALA A 28 17.17 -19.64 -5.92
CA ALA A 28 17.24 -21.09 -6.06
C ALA A 28 18.64 -21.66 -5.74
N GLU A 29 19.69 -20.83 -5.80
CA GLU A 29 21.06 -21.25 -5.49
C GLU A 29 21.34 -21.31 -3.98
N PHE A 30 20.59 -20.53 -3.18
CA PHE A 30 20.89 -20.32 -1.75
C PHE A 30 19.80 -20.86 -0.81
N LEU A 31 18.58 -21.05 -1.30
CA LEU A 31 17.43 -21.45 -0.50
C LEU A 31 16.85 -22.79 -0.99
N PRO A 32 16.20 -23.57 -0.12
CA PRO A 32 15.38 -24.70 -0.54
C PRO A 32 14.36 -24.27 -1.61
N ASN A 33 14.19 -25.07 -2.66
CA ASN A 33 13.29 -24.75 -3.79
C ASN A 33 11.90 -24.29 -3.34
N SER A 34 11.33 -24.91 -2.31
CA SER A 34 10.01 -24.52 -1.79
C SER A 34 9.98 -23.09 -1.23
N LEU A 35 11.05 -22.64 -0.58
CA LEU A 35 11.17 -21.27 -0.06
C LEU A 35 11.50 -20.29 -1.19
N ALA A 36 12.38 -20.66 -2.12
CA ALA A 36 12.72 -19.82 -3.27
C ALA A 36 11.47 -19.53 -4.12
N THR A 37 10.67 -20.56 -4.42
CA THR A 37 9.40 -20.39 -5.15
C THR A 37 8.41 -19.50 -4.38
N GLN A 38 8.27 -19.68 -3.07
CA GLN A 38 7.40 -18.82 -2.26
C GLN A 38 7.85 -17.37 -2.27
N ILE A 39 9.15 -17.11 -2.11
CA ILE A 39 9.69 -15.74 -2.18
C ILE A 39 9.50 -15.16 -3.58
N GLY A 40 9.64 -15.99 -4.62
CA GLY A 40 9.41 -15.58 -6.01
C GLY A 40 7.98 -15.09 -6.28
N HIS A 41 6.99 -15.72 -5.64
CA HIS A 41 5.57 -15.30 -5.65
C HIS A 41 5.26 -14.13 -4.71
N ASN A 42 6.24 -13.28 -4.36
CA ASN A 42 6.00 -12.06 -3.58
C ASN A 42 6.60 -10.83 -4.27
N ARG A 43 6.85 -10.92 -5.58
CA ARG A 43 7.57 -9.89 -6.32
C ARG A 43 6.76 -8.60 -6.43
N GLU A 44 5.45 -8.68 -6.61
CA GLU A 44 4.58 -7.52 -6.73
C GLU A 44 4.47 -6.80 -5.40
N SER A 45 4.49 -7.53 -4.28
CA SER A 45 4.57 -6.93 -2.95
C SER A 45 5.78 -5.99 -2.80
N LEU A 46 6.94 -6.36 -3.36
CA LEU A 46 8.15 -5.53 -3.34
C LEU A 46 8.03 -4.35 -4.29
N GLY A 47 7.47 -4.56 -5.48
CA GLY A 47 7.16 -3.49 -6.43
C GLY A 47 6.25 -2.44 -5.82
N PHE A 48 5.18 -2.89 -5.18
CA PHE A 48 4.24 -2.06 -4.46
C PHE A 48 4.92 -1.24 -3.36
N VAL A 49 5.80 -1.84 -2.56
CA VAL A 49 6.59 -1.14 -1.54
C VAL A 49 7.48 -0.07 -2.16
N LEU A 50 8.17 -0.38 -3.25
CA LEU A 50 9.03 0.55 -3.99
C LEU A 50 8.26 1.73 -4.58
N LEU A 51 6.96 1.59 -4.84
CA LEU A 51 6.10 2.67 -5.34
C LEU A 51 5.44 3.44 -4.19
N MET A 52 4.85 2.75 -3.22
CA MET A 52 4.07 3.35 -2.15
C MET A 52 4.90 4.08 -1.10
N VAL A 53 6.08 3.56 -0.75
CA VAL A 53 6.95 4.23 0.22
C VAL A 53 7.38 5.62 -0.30
N PRO A 54 7.93 5.76 -1.53
CA PRO A 54 8.19 7.06 -2.13
C PRO A 54 6.94 7.94 -2.27
N THR A 55 5.81 7.34 -2.62
CA THR A 55 4.53 8.04 -2.76
C THR A 55 4.15 8.73 -1.45
N ILE A 56 4.14 8.00 -0.34
CA ILE A 56 3.76 8.53 0.97
C ILE A 56 4.85 9.45 1.54
N GLN A 57 6.12 9.06 1.43
CA GLN A 57 7.21 9.77 2.09
C GLN A 57 7.61 11.08 1.39
N TRP A 58 7.60 11.12 0.06
CA TRP A 58 8.15 12.23 -0.72
C TRP A 58 7.15 12.88 -1.64
N PHE A 59 6.42 12.11 -2.44
CA PHE A 59 5.48 12.65 -3.42
C PHE A 59 4.34 13.40 -2.72
N ARG A 60 3.63 12.74 -1.80
CA ARG A 60 2.48 13.31 -1.08
C ARG A 60 2.82 14.66 -0.40
N PRO A 61 3.89 14.79 0.43
CA PRO A 61 4.26 16.06 1.04
C PRO A 61 4.76 17.11 0.03
N TRP A 62 5.23 16.70 -1.14
CA TRP A 62 5.58 17.62 -2.21
C TRP A 62 4.34 18.13 -2.95
N ALA A 63 3.42 17.25 -3.32
CA ALA A 63 2.18 17.58 -4.01
C ALA A 63 1.28 18.49 -3.15
N ALA A 64 1.20 18.25 -1.84
CA ALA A 64 0.44 19.08 -0.90
C ALA A 64 0.92 20.55 -0.80
N ARG A 65 2.12 20.85 -1.32
CA ARG A 65 2.69 22.22 -1.37
C ARG A 65 2.42 22.92 -2.70
N GLN A 66 1.83 22.25 -3.67
CA GLN A 66 1.57 22.78 -5.00
C GLN A 66 0.19 23.40 -5.08
N ARG A 67 0.04 24.47 -5.87
CA ARG A 67 -1.25 25.12 -6.12
C ARG A 67 -2.28 24.17 -6.76
N TYR A 68 -1.81 23.23 -7.57
CA TYR A 68 -2.63 22.28 -8.32
C TYR A 68 -2.49 20.86 -7.78
N GLU A 69 -2.48 20.70 -6.45
CA GLU A 69 -2.32 19.42 -5.74
C GLU A 69 -3.15 18.28 -6.35
N VAL A 70 -4.46 18.49 -6.53
CA VAL A 70 -5.41 17.48 -7.04
C VAL A 70 -5.05 17.04 -8.46
N VAL A 71 -4.72 17.99 -9.35
CA VAL A 71 -4.35 17.67 -10.74
C VAL A 71 -3.03 16.91 -10.78
N ILE A 72 -2.05 17.31 -9.98
CA ILE A 72 -0.73 16.67 -9.92
C ILE A 72 -0.84 15.23 -9.43
N VAL A 73 -1.59 15.01 -8.35
CA VAL A 73 -1.85 13.67 -7.82
C VAL A 73 -2.64 12.85 -8.82
N GLY A 74 -3.59 13.47 -9.51
CA GLY A 74 -4.38 12.78 -10.50
C GLY A 74 -3.59 12.33 -11.71
N VAL A 75 -2.72 13.19 -12.24
CA VAL A 75 -1.79 12.84 -13.31
C VAL A 75 -0.81 11.77 -12.86
N TYR A 76 -0.27 11.84 -11.65
CA TYR A 76 0.65 10.85 -11.12
C TYR A 76 0.00 9.46 -10.96
N GLY A 77 -1.15 9.40 -10.29
CA GLY A 77 -1.89 8.13 -10.12
C GLY A 77 -2.35 7.55 -11.44
N LEU A 78 -2.87 8.39 -12.35
CA LEU A 78 -3.26 7.94 -13.69
C LEU A 78 -2.06 7.44 -14.50
N ALA A 79 -0.91 8.12 -14.44
CA ALA A 79 0.30 7.69 -15.13
C ALA A 79 0.78 6.32 -14.61
N MET A 80 0.69 6.06 -13.30
CA MET A 80 1.00 4.73 -12.73
C MET A 80 0.05 3.66 -13.27
N VAL A 81 -1.26 3.90 -13.23
CA VAL A 81 -2.27 2.96 -13.74
C VAL A 81 -2.06 2.68 -15.23
N LEU A 82 -1.88 3.72 -16.05
CA LEU A 82 -1.64 3.58 -17.49
C LEU A 82 -0.31 2.87 -17.78
N PHE A 83 0.71 3.09 -16.95
CA PHE A 83 1.98 2.39 -17.08
C PHE A 83 1.84 0.91 -16.75
N GLY A 84 1.12 0.55 -15.67
CA GLY A 84 0.78 -0.84 -15.37
C GLY A 84 0.01 -1.51 -16.51
N TRP A 85 -1.03 -0.85 -17.03
CA TRP A 85 -1.79 -1.33 -18.18
C TRP A 85 -0.91 -1.52 -19.44
N TRP A 86 -0.02 -0.57 -19.71
CA TRP A 86 0.93 -0.67 -20.82
C TRP A 86 1.91 -1.83 -20.62
N MET A 87 2.42 -2.04 -19.40
CA MET A 87 3.28 -3.18 -19.07
C MET A 87 2.60 -4.50 -19.39
N LEU A 88 1.35 -4.66 -18.98
CA LEU A 88 0.57 -5.88 -19.16
C LEU A 88 0.29 -6.20 -20.63
N HIS A 89 -0.04 -5.19 -21.45
CA HIS A 89 -0.56 -5.42 -22.81
C HIS A 89 0.39 -5.09 -23.95
N HIS A 90 1.39 -4.23 -23.75
CA HIS A 90 2.13 -3.60 -24.85
C HIS A 90 3.66 -3.65 -24.71
N SER A 91 4.20 -3.98 -23.55
CA SER A 91 5.64 -3.90 -23.31
C SER A 91 6.47 -4.95 -24.06
N GLY A 92 5.89 -6.13 -24.33
CA GLY A 92 6.61 -7.29 -24.84
C GLY A 92 7.65 -7.83 -23.85
N TRP A 93 7.59 -7.44 -22.58
CA TRP A 93 8.50 -7.89 -21.54
C TRP A 93 8.20 -9.33 -21.12
N SER A 94 9.16 -9.99 -20.47
CA SER A 94 8.90 -11.31 -19.90
C SER A 94 7.82 -11.24 -18.83
N THR A 95 7.09 -12.35 -18.64
CA THR A 95 6.02 -12.46 -17.66
C THR A 95 6.48 -12.04 -16.26
N ASP A 96 7.77 -12.25 -15.94
CA ASP A 96 8.36 -11.86 -14.66
C ASP A 96 8.36 -10.35 -14.40
N PHE A 97 8.46 -9.54 -15.45
CA PHE A 97 8.36 -8.09 -15.32
C PHE A 97 6.92 -7.60 -15.43
N THR A 98 6.07 -8.27 -16.22
CA THR A 98 4.68 -7.82 -16.41
C THR A 98 3.84 -7.96 -15.15
N THR A 99 4.17 -8.87 -14.25
CA THR A 99 3.51 -8.98 -12.92
C THR A 99 3.62 -7.70 -12.09
N TYR A 100 4.68 -6.91 -12.24
CA TYR A 100 4.76 -5.61 -11.57
C TYR A 100 3.67 -4.62 -12.01
N SER A 101 2.95 -4.89 -13.11
CA SER A 101 1.82 -4.05 -13.55
C SER A 101 0.77 -3.88 -12.46
N GLU A 102 0.49 -4.93 -11.70
CA GLU A 102 -0.44 -4.95 -10.56
C GLU A 102 0.03 -4.01 -9.44
N SER A 103 1.33 -4.01 -9.16
CA SER A 103 1.94 -3.07 -8.21
C SER A 103 1.70 -1.60 -8.61
N PHE A 104 1.83 -1.30 -9.91
CA PHE A 104 1.59 0.04 -10.44
C PHE A 104 0.12 0.42 -10.39
N PHE A 105 -0.79 -0.53 -10.65
CA PHE A 105 -2.22 -0.31 -10.56
C PHE A 105 -2.65 0.00 -9.12
N ALA A 106 -2.30 -0.85 -8.15
CA ALA A 106 -2.55 -0.63 -6.74
C ALA A 106 -1.95 0.69 -6.23
N ALA A 107 -0.68 0.95 -6.54
CA ALA A 107 -0.01 2.17 -6.10
C ALA A 107 -0.63 3.43 -6.72
N GLY A 108 -1.02 3.38 -8.00
CA GLY A 108 -1.68 4.46 -8.69
C GLY A 108 -3.02 4.82 -8.06
N VAL A 109 -3.86 3.82 -7.77
CA VAL A 109 -5.15 4.02 -7.07
C VAL A 109 -4.92 4.53 -5.65
N LEU A 110 -4.00 3.92 -4.90
CA LEU A 110 -3.72 4.33 -3.53
C LEU A 110 -3.03 5.70 -3.44
N ALA A 111 -2.33 6.17 -4.47
CA ALA A 111 -1.77 7.52 -4.52
C ALA A 111 -2.88 8.59 -4.38
N TRP A 112 -4.03 8.38 -5.03
CA TRP A 112 -5.21 9.23 -4.83
C TRP A 112 -5.75 9.14 -3.41
N TYR A 113 -5.77 7.93 -2.82
CA TYR A 113 -6.31 7.70 -1.49
C TYR A 113 -5.46 8.31 -0.36
N VAL A 114 -4.13 8.21 -0.46
CA VAL A 114 -3.22 8.70 0.59
C VAL A 114 -3.08 10.22 0.56
N GLN A 115 -3.45 10.88 -0.55
CA GLN A 115 -3.26 12.32 -0.71
C GLN A 115 -4.15 13.18 0.22
N PRO A 116 -5.49 12.96 0.31
CA PRO A 116 -6.38 13.81 1.10
C PRO A 116 -5.91 14.06 2.53
N ARG A 117 -6.23 15.26 3.00
CA ARG A 117 -5.93 15.69 4.37
C ARG A 117 -6.67 14.80 5.37
N ARG A 118 -6.02 14.50 6.49
CA ARG A 118 -6.56 13.65 7.56
C ARG A 118 -7.03 14.50 8.74
N PRO A 119 -7.99 14.04 9.55
CA PRO A 119 -8.61 12.70 9.55
C PRO A 119 -9.64 12.48 8.43
N LEU A 120 -9.63 11.28 7.83
CA LEU A 120 -10.62 10.86 6.85
C LEU A 120 -11.59 9.87 7.50
N ARG A 121 -12.79 10.35 7.90
CA ARG A 121 -13.75 9.48 8.59
C ARG A 121 -14.30 8.36 7.70
N TRP A 122 -14.20 8.54 6.39
CA TRP A 122 -14.74 7.63 5.39
C TRP A 122 -13.71 6.71 4.73
N GLY A 123 -12.43 6.80 5.12
CA GLY A 123 -11.39 5.93 4.58
C GLY A 123 -11.76 4.44 4.63
N PRO A 124 -12.19 3.89 5.77
CA PRO A 124 -12.59 2.48 5.86
C PRO A 124 -13.79 2.09 4.99
N TRP A 125 -14.66 3.04 4.63
CA TRP A 125 -15.77 2.75 3.72
C TRP A 125 -15.28 2.45 2.31
N MET A 126 -14.12 2.98 1.90
CA MET A 126 -13.53 2.60 0.60
C MET A 126 -13.13 1.13 0.57
N SER A 127 -12.60 0.60 1.67
CA SER A 127 -12.32 -0.84 1.79
C SER A 127 -13.60 -1.67 1.66
N LEU A 128 -14.69 -1.23 2.29
CA LEU A 128 -15.98 -1.92 2.16
C LEU A 128 -16.52 -1.86 0.73
N VAL A 129 -16.44 -0.69 0.07
CA VAL A 129 -16.87 -0.54 -1.33
C VAL A 129 -16.02 -1.46 -2.22
N MET A 130 -14.71 -1.49 -2.03
CA MET A 130 -13.83 -2.35 -2.81
C MET A 130 -14.14 -3.83 -2.58
N PHE A 131 -14.37 -4.22 -1.33
CA PHE A 131 -14.82 -5.58 -1.00
C PHE A 131 -16.13 -5.96 -1.71
N VAL A 132 -17.13 -5.06 -1.70
CA VAL A 132 -18.40 -5.29 -2.40
C VAL A 132 -18.18 -5.43 -3.91
N LEU A 133 -17.31 -4.60 -4.52
CA LEU A 133 -16.97 -4.73 -5.93
C LEU A 133 -16.30 -6.07 -6.24
N VAL A 134 -15.32 -6.50 -5.45
CA VAL A 134 -14.68 -7.81 -5.58
C VAL A 134 -15.71 -8.93 -5.50
N VAL A 135 -16.65 -8.89 -4.54
CA VAL A 135 -17.68 -9.92 -4.38
C VAL A 135 -18.65 -9.94 -5.56
N VAL A 136 -19.13 -8.77 -6.01
CA VAL A 136 -20.10 -8.66 -7.12
C VAL A 136 -19.49 -9.08 -8.45
N PHE A 137 -18.22 -8.72 -8.69
CA PHE A 137 -17.50 -8.99 -9.93
C PHE A 137 -16.54 -10.18 -9.83
N PHE A 138 -16.66 -11.01 -8.79
CA PHE A 138 -15.74 -12.10 -8.47
C PHE A 138 -15.51 -13.09 -9.62
N ASN A 139 -16.53 -13.29 -10.46
CA ASN A 139 -16.47 -14.23 -11.59
C ASN A 139 -16.10 -13.54 -12.92
N THR A 140 -15.40 -12.41 -12.86
CA THR A 140 -14.89 -11.70 -14.05
C THR A 140 -13.39 -11.88 -14.14
N ASP A 141 -12.87 -12.06 -15.36
CA ASP A 141 -11.43 -12.19 -15.62
C ASP A 141 -10.66 -11.02 -15.00
N LEU A 142 -11.22 -9.81 -15.08
CA LEU A 142 -10.63 -8.61 -14.47
C LEU A 142 -10.36 -8.77 -12.97
N VAL A 143 -11.31 -9.30 -12.18
CA VAL A 143 -11.13 -9.43 -10.72
C VAL A 143 -10.23 -10.61 -10.37
N LEU A 144 -10.27 -11.69 -11.14
CA LEU A 144 -9.43 -12.86 -10.90
C LEU A 144 -7.97 -12.61 -11.28
N ASP A 145 -7.74 -11.86 -12.37
CA ASP A 145 -6.41 -11.49 -12.87
C ASP A 145 -5.84 -10.28 -12.11
N GLN A 146 -6.65 -9.55 -11.35
CA GLN A 146 -6.25 -8.42 -10.50
C GLN A 146 -6.61 -8.70 -9.04
N ALA A 147 -6.49 -9.96 -8.61
CA ALA A 147 -6.89 -10.32 -7.26
C ALA A 147 -5.97 -9.67 -6.20
N GLU A 148 -4.67 -9.58 -6.51
CA GLU A 148 -3.62 -9.19 -5.56
C GLU A 148 -3.61 -7.69 -5.32
N ASP A 149 -3.62 -6.89 -6.38
CA ASP A 149 -3.69 -5.43 -6.32
C ASP A 149 -5.04 -4.93 -5.73
N LEU A 150 -6.17 -5.57 -6.05
CA LEU A 150 -7.47 -5.24 -5.46
C LEU A 150 -7.46 -5.45 -3.94
N VAL A 151 -6.79 -6.50 -3.44
CA VAL A 151 -6.62 -6.68 -1.99
C VAL A 151 -5.69 -5.62 -1.40
N MET A 152 -4.62 -5.21 -2.10
CA MET A 152 -3.80 -4.08 -1.65
C MET A 152 -4.61 -2.79 -1.53
N ILE A 153 -5.43 -2.48 -2.55
CA ILE A 153 -6.31 -1.31 -2.57
C ILE A 153 -7.37 -1.40 -1.46
N MET A 154 -7.92 -2.59 -1.22
CA MET A 154 -8.88 -2.84 -0.15
C MET A 154 -8.22 -2.69 1.24
N LEU A 155 -7.01 -3.20 1.45
CA LEU A 155 -6.34 -3.16 2.75
C LEU A 155 -5.77 -1.78 3.07
N GLY A 156 -5.30 -1.03 2.08
CA GLY A 156 -4.66 0.28 2.25
C GLY A 156 -5.45 1.24 3.17
N PRO A 157 -6.74 1.49 2.91
CA PRO A 157 -7.53 2.38 3.74
C PRO A 157 -7.67 1.96 5.19
N VAL A 158 -7.96 0.67 5.43
CA VAL A 158 -8.03 0.11 6.79
C VAL A 158 -6.68 0.19 7.49
N ALA A 159 -5.60 -0.17 6.80
CA ALA A 159 -4.26 -0.16 7.36
C ALA A 159 -3.84 1.26 7.78
N PHE A 160 -4.04 2.24 6.90
CA PHE A 160 -3.59 3.62 7.14
C PHE A 160 -4.54 4.47 7.97
N ASP A 161 -5.86 4.22 8.00
CA ASP A 161 -6.81 5.06 8.75
C ASP A 161 -7.35 4.40 10.03
N VAL A 162 -7.18 3.08 10.21
CA VAL A 162 -7.62 2.37 11.43
C VAL A 162 -6.43 1.95 12.28
N PHE A 163 -5.49 1.18 11.70
CA PHE A 163 -4.46 0.50 12.47
C PHE A 163 -3.21 1.35 12.72
N ASP A 164 -2.76 2.11 11.72
CA ASP A 164 -1.59 2.99 11.85
C ASP A 164 -1.78 4.36 11.19
N ARG A 165 -2.67 5.13 11.81
CA ARG A 165 -3.00 6.51 11.41
C ARG A 165 -1.80 7.42 11.28
N ARG A 166 -0.72 7.17 12.03
CA ARG A 166 0.47 8.04 12.05
C ARG A 166 1.28 7.98 10.75
N ILE A 167 1.05 6.98 9.90
CA ILE A 167 1.64 6.94 8.56
C ILE A 167 1.17 8.14 7.72
N LEU A 168 -0.13 8.47 7.76
CA LEU A 168 -0.72 9.56 6.97
C LEU A 168 -1.02 10.83 7.77
N ASP A 169 -1.27 10.69 9.07
CA ASP A 169 -1.67 11.74 10.00
C ASP A 169 -0.75 11.75 11.23
N ARG A 170 0.29 12.60 11.21
CA ARG A 170 1.25 12.67 12.32
C ARG A 170 0.63 13.13 13.63
N SER A 171 -0.49 13.84 13.58
CA SER A 171 -1.20 14.33 14.76
C SER A 171 -2.07 13.25 15.42
N ALA A 172 -2.27 12.11 14.74
CA ALA A 172 -3.06 11.02 15.29
C ALA A 172 -2.39 10.43 16.55
N PRO A 173 -3.18 10.02 17.56
CA PRO A 173 -2.65 9.34 18.75
C PRO A 173 -1.85 8.08 18.39
N ASP A 174 -0.71 7.88 19.07
CA ASP A 174 0.09 6.67 18.87
C ASP A 174 -0.55 5.47 19.56
N ARG A 175 -0.63 4.35 18.84
CA ARG A 175 -1.25 3.10 19.29
C ARG A 175 -0.34 1.92 18.94
N PRO A 176 0.83 1.79 19.59
CA PRO A 176 1.83 0.79 19.21
C PRO A 176 1.28 -0.65 19.29
N GLY A 177 0.41 -0.94 20.26
CA GLY A 177 -0.24 -2.25 20.39
C GLY A 177 -1.17 -2.59 19.22
N LEU A 178 -1.98 -1.62 18.77
CA LEU A 178 -2.87 -1.81 17.62
C LEU A 178 -2.08 -2.04 16.33
N ARG A 179 -1.01 -1.26 16.14
CA ARG A 179 -0.09 -1.41 15.01
C ARG A 179 0.63 -2.76 15.01
N LEU A 180 1.17 -3.18 16.15
CA LEU A 180 1.81 -4.49 16.25
C LEU A 180 0.80 -5.61 16.00
N GLY A 181 -0.40 -5.50 16.60
CA GLY A 181 -1.50 -6.44 16.38
C GLY A 181 -1.87 -6.55 14.90
N TRP A 182 -1.91 -5.43 14.17
CA TRP A 182 -2.11 -5.40 12.73
C TRP A 182 -1.01 -6.15 11.97
N CYS A 183 0.27 -5.82 12.21
CA CYS A 183 1.39 -6.49 11.56
C CYS A 183 1.37 -8.01 11.83
N VAL A 184 1.11 -8.42 13.08
CA VAL A 184 0.96 -9.84 13.44
C VAL A 184 -0.23 -10.47 12.71
N SER A 185 -1.36 -9.76 12.62
CA SER A 185 -2.55 -10.27 11.93
C SER A 185 -2.32 -10.51 10.44
N LEU A 186 -1.52 -9.68 9.77
CA LEU A 186 -1.16 -9.88 8.36
C LEU A 186 -0.31 -11.14 8.16
N VAL A 187 0.68 -11.37 9.05
CA VAL A 187 1.51 -12.59 9.02
C VAL A 187 0.67 -13.83 9.32
N VAL A 188 -0.21 -13.77 10.31
CA VAL A 188 -1.11 -14.87 10.68
C VAL A 188 -2.09 -15.17 9.54
N ALA A 189 -2.70 -14.15 8.93
CA ALA A 189 -3.61 -14.32 7.80
C ALA A 189 -2.90 -15.00 6.63
N TRP A 190 -1.73 -14.50 6.24
CA TRP A 190 -0.88 -15.14 5.22
C TRP A 190 -0.62 -16.61 5.55
N PHE A 191 -0.17 -16.92 6.77
CA PHE A 191 0.16 -18.29 7.16
C PHE A 191 -1.06 -19.21 7.12
N VAL A 192 -2.22 -18.75 7.61
CA VAL A 192 -3.47 -19.52 7.60
C VAL A 192 -3.91 -19.80 6.15
N PHE A 193 -3.95 -18.79 5.28
CA PHE A 193 -4.36 -18.98 3.89
C PHE A 193 -3.38 -19.84 3.10
N TRP A 194 -2.08 -19.69 3.35
CA TRP A 194 -1.06 -20.57 2.76
C TRP A 194 -1.28 -22.04 3.13
N ARG A 195 -1.52 -22.33 4.42
CA ARG A 195 -1.75 -23.70 4.90
C ARG A 195 -3.09 -24.25 4.41
N LEU A 196 -4.13 -23.42 4.41
CA LEU A 196 -5.45 -23.79 3.90
C LEU A 196 -5.37 -24.13 2.41
N ALA A 197 -4.75 -23.28 1.59
CA ALA A 197 -4.59 -23.53 0.15
C ALA A 197 -3.87 -24.87 -0.12
N ALA A 198 -2.84 -25.20 0.66
CA ALA A 198 -2.12 -26.47 0.51
C ALA A 198 -2.99 -27.71 0.82
N ILE A 199 -3.96 -27.58 1.74
CA ILE A 199 -4.84 -28.69 2.15
C ILE A 199 -6.00 -28.85 1.18
N VAL A 200 -6.61 -27.74 0.74
CA VAL A 200 -7.91 -27.80 0.07
C VAL A 200 -7.80 -27.85 -1.47
N ARG A 201 -6.71 -27.33 -2.07
CA ARG A 201 -6.50 -27.34 -3.54
C ARG A 201 -6.60 -28.72 -4.22
N PRO A 202 -6.15 -29.85 -3.63
CA PRO A 202 -6.20 -31.15 -4.31
C PRO A 202 -7.61 -31.67 -4.58
N ASP A 203 -8.60 -31.26 -3.77
CA ASP A 203 -9.93 -31.88 -3.72
C ASP A 203 -11.08 -30.91 -4.07
N LEU A 204 -10.76 -29.68 -4.47
CA LEU A 204 -11.76 -28.64 -4.71
C LEU A 204 -12.24 -28.61 -6.16
N ALA A 205 -13.56 -28.57 -6.32
CA ALA A 205 -14.23 -28.19 -7.55
C ALA A 205 -15.34 -27.17 -7.24
N GLY A 206 -15.49 -26.15 -8.08
CA GLY A 206 -16.57 -25.15 -7.99
C GLY A 206 -16.19 -23.84 -7.31
N SER A 207 -17.19 -23.07 -6.86
CA SER A 207 -17.03 -21.67 -6.41
C SER A 207 -16.15 -21.47 -5.17
N ILE A 208 -16.03 -22.49 -4.31
CA ILE A 208 -15.16 -22.46 -3.12
C ILE A 208 -13.68 -22.49 -3.51
N ASP A 209 -13.35 -23.12 -4.64
CA ASP A 209 -11.97 -23.20 -5.16
C ASP A 209 -11.41 -21.82 -5.48
N TYR A 210 -12.17 -21.06 -6.27
CA TYR A 210 -11.82 -19.68 -6.61
C TYR A 210 -11.62 -18.82 -5.37
N GLY A 211 -12.43 -18.99 -4.32
CA GLY A 211 -12.30 -18.20 -3.09
C GLY A 211 -10.99 -18.46 -2.34
N ILE A 212 -10.57 -19.73 -2.26
CA ILE A 212 -9.30 -20.10 -1.62
C ILE A 212 -8.11 -19.71 -2.49
N ASP A 213 -8.20 -19.87 -3.81
CA ASP A 213 -7.15 -19.42 -4.74
C ASP A 213 -6.98 -17.89 -4.67
N TYR A 214 -8.09 -17.15 -4.64
CA TYR A 214 -8.09 -15.69 -4.46
C TYR A 214 -7.42 -15.29 -3.14
N ALA A 215 -7.78 -15.94 -2.02
CA ALA A 215 -7.19 -15.65 -0.71
C ALA A 215 -5.70 -16.04 -0.61
N TYR A 216 -5.26 -17.04 -1.37
CA TYR A 216 -3.85 -17.40 -1.48
C TYR A 216 -3.06 -16.36 -2.27
N ARG A 217 -3.58 -15.90 -3.42
CA ARG A 217 -2.98 -14.83 -4.23
C ARG A 217 -2.86 -13.52 -3.47
N ALA A 218 -3.82 -13.24 -2.57
CA ALA A 218 -3.77 -12.12 -1.64
C ALA A 218 -2.54 -12.09 -0.70
N ALA A 219 -1.72 -13.15 -0.65
CA ALA A 219 -0.46 -13.19 0.09
C ALA A 219 0.45 -11.99 -0.22
N GLU A 220 0.60 -11.64 -1.49
CA GLU A 220 1.39 -10.51 -1.96
C GLU A 220 0.92 -9.19 -1.34
N ALA A 221 -0.39 -9.01 -1.25
CA ALA A 221 -0.99 -7.83 -0.62
C ALA A 221 -0.68 -7.72 0.88
N TYR A 222 -0.71 -8.84 1.60
CA TYR A 222 -0.36 -8.87 3.03
C TYR A 222 1.09 -8.44 3.25
N TRP A 223 2.02 -8.98 2.46
CA TRP A 223 3.44 -8.63 2.55
C TRP A 223 3.70 -7.18 2.13
N GLY A 224 3.06 -6.70 1.06
CA GLY A 224 3.22 -5.32 0.59
C GLY A 224 2.79 -4.31 1.66
N ILE A 225 1.60 -4.49 2.23
CA ILE A 225 1.10 -3.63 3.31
C ILE A 225 1.96 -3.75 4.57
N LEU A 226 2.36 -4.97 4.95
CA LEU A 226 3.23 -5.22 6.10
C LEU A 226 4.57 -4.49 5.97
N LEU A 227 5.23 -4.59 4.81
CA LEU A 227 6.52 -3.96 4.56
C LEU A 227 6.42 -2.42 4.58
N VAL A 228 5.32 -1.85 4.06
CA VAL A 228 5.05 -0.41 4.20
C VAL A 228 4.93 -0.01 5.68
N HIS A 229 4.27 -0.81 6.52
CA HIS A 229 4.16 -0.55 7.96
C HIS A 229 5.51 -0.70 8.68
N ILE A 230 6.26 -1.76 8.36
CA ILE A 230 7.62 -1.96 8.89
C ILE A 230 8.48 -0.74 8.57
N TYR A 231 8.41 -0.25 7.33
CA TYR A 231 9.16 0.92 6.89
C TYR A 231 8.85 2.17 7.72
N PHE A 232 7.58 2.61 7.76
CA PHE A 232 7.24 3.87 8.40
C PHE A 232 7.34 3.80 9.92
N SER A 233 6.98 2.68 10.50
CA SER A 233 6.67 2.64 11.93
C SER A 233 7.73 1.99 12.79
N TYR A 234 8.60 1.18 12.17
CA TYR A 234 9.71 0.49 12.86
C TYR A 234 11.06 0.93 12.32
N TRP A 235 11.23 0.95 10.99
CA TRP A 235 12.51 1.30 10.36
C TRP A 235 12.85 2.80 10.47
N LEU A 236 11.92 3.67 10.04
CA LEU A 236 12.04 5.10 10.31
C LEU A 236 11.71 5.41 11.78
N GLY A 237 10.68 4.74 12.33
CA GLY A 237 10.26 4.83 13.72
C GLY A 237 10.08 6.28 14.17
N ARG A 238 10.65 6.64 15.33
CA ARG A 238 10.58 8.00 15.89
C ARG A 238 11.01 9.10 14.92
N SER A 239 12.00 8.86 14.04
CA SER A 239 12.46 9.90 13.10
C SER A 239 11.39 10.32 12.08
N TRP A 240 10.44 9.44 11.77
CA TRP A 240 9.26 9.76 10.97
C TRP A 240 8.17 10.44 11.81
N LEU A 241 7.95 9.91 13.02
CA LEU A 241 6.87 10.28 13.92
C LEU A 241 7.08 11.65 14.62
N ASP A 242 8.34 11.99 14.92
CA ASP A 242 8.73 13.20 15.67
C ASP A 242 9.14 14.36 14.73
N ARG A 243 9.04 14.16 13.41
CA ARG A 243 9.33 15.22 12.44
C ARG A 243 8.33 16.35 12.66
N LYS A 244 8.83 17.53 13.08
CA LYS A 244 8.01 18.73 13.25
C LYS A 244 7.12 18.90 12.01
N PRO A 245 5.81 19.08 12.19
CA PRO A 245 4.94 19.39 11.07
C PRO A 245 5.48 20.66 10.42
N ASN A 246 5.74 20.59 9.11
CA ASN A 246 6.15 21.78 8.37
C ASN A 246 5.01 22.81 8.44
N ALA A 247 5.30 24.10 8.31
CA ALA A 247 4.23 25.12 8.18
C ALA A 247 3.30 24.86 6.98
N ALA A 248 3.76 24.04 6.02
CA ALA A 248 2.99 23.54 4.90
C ALA A 248 2.45 22.11 5.09
N ASP A 249 2.46 21.60 6.33
CA ASP A 249 1.78 20.36 6.67
C ASP A 249 0.27 20.64 6.60
N PRO A 250 -0.46 20.02 5.66
CA PRO A 250 -1.86 20.34 5.41
C PRO A 250 -2.76 20.15 6.64
N ALA A 251 -2.32 19.37 7.63
CA ALA A 251 -3.01 19.18 8.91
C ALA A 251 -2.98 20.43 9.81
N LEU A 252 -1.99 21.32 9.66
CA LEU A 252 -1.83 22.53 10.48
C LEU A 252 -2.34 23.82 9.83
N ALA A 253 -2.65 23.81 8.54
CA ALA A 253 -3.03 25.02 7.79
C ALA A 253 -4.48 25.47 8.01
N SER A 254 -5.21 24.88 8.97
CA SER A 254 -6.52 25.40 9.35
C SER A 254 -6.31 26.56 10.33
N PRO A 255 -6.63 27.81 9.96
CA PRO A 255 -6.72 28.86 10.97
C PRO A 255 -7.75 28.42 12.02
N PRO A 256 -7.52 28.70 13.31
CA PRO A 256 -8.53 28.46 14.33
C PRO A 256 -9.77 29.27 13.94
N ASN A 257 -10.82 28.59 13.46
CA ASN A 257 -12.13 29.14 13.08
C ASN A 257 -12.91 29.68 14.30
N GLY A 258 -12.28 30.45 15.18
CA GLY A 258 -12.87 30.81 16.48
C GLY A 258 -12.41 32.12 17.09
N GLN A 259 -11.75 33.01 16.35
CA GLN A 259 -11.38 34.33 16.88
C GLN A 259 -11.84 35.51 16.01
N GLU A 260 -12.92 35.36 15.25
CA GLU A 260 -13.62 36.52 14.68
C GLU A 260 -14.84 36.92 15.52
N SER A 261 -14.69 38.10 16.15
CA SER A 261 -15.74 39.07 16.46
C SER A 261 -16.72 38.79 17.62
N ALA A 262 -16.22 38.89 18.86
CA ALA A 262 -17.01 39.42 19.99
C ALA A 262 -16.54 40.84 20.39
N GLN A 263 -16.34 41.70 19.38
CA GLN A 263 -16.06 43.13 19.57
C GLN A 263 -16.92 43.93 18.59
N THR A 264 -18.20 44.13 18.90
CA THR A 264 -18.96 45.37 18.59
C THR A 264 -20.41 45.24 19.07
N ALA A 265 -20.71 45.76 20.26
CA ALA A 265 -22.01 46.34 20.60
C ALA A 265 -21.90 47.09 21.95
N THR A 266 -21.17 48.20 21.94
CA THR A 266 -21.37 49.30 22.89
C THR A 266 -21.63 50.54 22.07
N ALA A 267 -22.91 50.89 21.91
CA ALA A 267 -23.44 52.22 21.67
C ALA A 267 -24.93 52.20 22.03
#